data_AF-A0A9X8XGQ8-F1
#
_entry.id   AF-A0A9X8XGQ8-F1
#
_cell.length_a   1.000
_cell.length_b   1.000
_cell.length_c   1.000
_cell.angle_alpha   90.00
_cell.angle_beta   90.00
_cell.angle_gamma   90.00
#
_symmetry.space_group_name_H-M   'P 1'
#
loop_
_entity.id
_entity.type
_entity.pdbx_description
1 polymer ?
#
loop_
_entity_poly.entity_id
_entity_poly.type
_entity_poly.pdbx_seq_one_letter_code
_entity_poly.pdbx_strand_id
1 'polypeptide(L)'
;MDEKYGVPRDIYAKVKIIGLVIADIVFVGGSAVAALSIGTRIFPTNQWPQLVAFMILTPLMCLYLVLPTNGGKKNWHSMFLFFRRRRKRYISLNYQRRENR
;
A
#
# COMPACT_ATOMS: atom_id res chain seq x y z
N MET A 1 -42.85 -6.17 -22.99
CA MET A 1 -42.25 -6.55 -21.70
C MET A 1 -40.75 -6.53 -21.89
N ASP A 2 -40.13 -5.35 -21.83
CA ASP A 2 -38.65 -5.25 -21.81
C ASP A 2 -38.21 -5.56 -20.39
N GLU A 3 -38.00 -6.85 -20.10
CA GLU A 3 -37.29 -7.25 -18.89
C GLU A 3 -35.87 -6.68 -19.00
N LYS A 4 -35.65 -5.58 -18.28
CA LYS A 4 -34.33 -4.99 -18.07
C LYS A 4 -33.52 -6.00 -17.25
N TYR A 5 -33.00 -7.03 -17.90
CA TYR A 5 -32.07 -7.99 -17.32
C TYR A 5 -30.86 -7.20 -16.85
N GLY A 6 -30.84 -6.90 -15.55
CA GLY A 6 -29.67 -6.35 -14.89
C GLY A 6 -28.51 -7.32 -15.10
N VAL A 7 -27.32 -6.78 -15.36
CA VAL A 7 -26.13 -7.61 -15.51
C VAL A 7 -25.97 -8.49 -14.26
N PRO A 8 -25.85 -9.83 -14.41
CA PRO A 8 -25.69 -10.74 -13.28
C PRO A 8 -24.56 -10.31 -12.34
N ARG A 9 -24.78 -10.47 -11.03
CA ARG A 9 -23.83 -10.07 -9.98
C ARG A 9 -22.43 -10.65 -10.18
N ASP A 10 -22.33 -11.85 -10.75
CA ASP A 10 -21.05 -12.52 -11.02
C ASP A 10 -20.22 -11.82 -12.09
N ILE A 11 -20.88 -11.23 -13.09
CA ILE A 11 -20.19 -10.45 -14.14
C ILE A 11 -19.63 -9.16 -13.54
N TYR A 12 -20.41 -8.48 -12.69
CA TYR A 12 -19.92 -7.30 -11.95
C TYR A 12 -18.72 -7.62 -11.06
N ALA A 13 -18.74 -8.75 -10.35
CA ALA A 13 -17.63 -9.16 -9.49
C ALA A 13 -16.34 -9.38 -10.30
N LYS A 14 -16.44 -10.03 -11.46
CA LYS A 14 -15.29 -10.24 -12.37
C LYS A 14 -14.70 -8.92 -12.87
N VAL A 15 -15.55 -8.01 -13.35
CA VAL A 15 -15.12 -6.68 -13.82
C VAL A 15 -14.45 -5.89 -12.69
N LYS A 16 -14.99 -5.96 -11.46
CA LYS A 16 -14.41 -5.30 -10.29
C LYS A 16 -13.03 -5.83 -9.94
N ILE A 17 -12.83 -7.14 -10.00
CA ILE A 17 -11.51 -7.75 -9.74
C ILE A 17 -10.50 -7.30 -10.79
N ILE A 18 -10.87 -7.32 -12.07
CA ILE A 18 -10.00 -6.84 -13.16
C ILE A 18 -9.66 -5.36 -12.96
N GLY A 19 -10.65 -4.52 -12.63
CA GLY A 19 -10.42 -3.10 -12.37
C GLY A 19 -9.47 -2.85 -11.20
N LEU A 20 -9.56 -3.65 -10.13
CA LEU A 20 -8.62 -3.58 -9.00
C LEU A 20 -7.19 -3.95 -9.43
N VAL A 21 -7.03 -4.99 -10.24
CA VAL A 21 -5.71 -5.41 -10.76
C VAL A 21 -5.12 -4.34 -11.69
N ILE A 22 -5.93 -3.74 -12.56
CA ILE A 22 -5.48 -2.64 -13.44
C ILE A 22 -5.03 -1.44 -12.61
N ALA A 23 -5.82 -1.04 -11.60
CA ALA A 23 -5.47 0.06 -10.72
C ALA A 23 -4.12 -0.17 -10.00
N ASP A 24 -3.87 -1.42 -9.59
CA ASP A 24 -2.63 -1.83 -8.96
C ASP A 24 -1.42 -1.76 -9.91
N ILE A 25 -1.60 -2.24 -11.14
CA ILE A 25 -0.56 -2.15 -12.19
C ILE A 25 -0.26 -0.67 -12.50
N VAL A 26 -1.28 0.16 -12.66
CA VAL A 26 -1.13 1.60 -12.90
C VAL A 26 -0.43 2.27 -11.72
N PHE A 27 -0.74 1.89 -10.48
CA PHE A 27 -0.08 2.44 -9.31
C PHE A 27 1.42 2.09 -9.27
N VAL A 28 1.76 0.82 -9.48
CA VAL A 28 3.17 0.38 -9.49
C VAL A 28 3.92 0.98 -10.68
N GLY A 29 3.36 0.94 -11.89
CA GLY A 29 3.97 1.53 -13.08
C GLY A 29 4.11 3.05 -12.97
N GLY A 30 3.07 3.73 -12.49
CA GLY A 30 3.07 5.18 -12.24
C GLY A 30 4.13 5.60 -11.22
N SER A 31 4.38 4.77 -10.20
CA SER A 31 5.44 5.03 -9.22
C SER A 31 6.86 5.00 -9.84
N ALA A 32 7.10 4.12 -10.82
CA ALA A 32 8.38 4.07 -11.52
C ALA A 32 8.59 5.32 -12.40
N VAL A 33 7.55 5.73 -13.14
CA VAL A 33 7.59 6.97 -13.96
C VAL A 33 7.78 8.21 -13.08
N ALA A 34 7.09 8.26 -11.95
CA ALA A 34 7.25 9.33 -10.97
C ALA A 34 8.66 9.34 -10.37
N ALA A 35 9.22 8.18 -10.03
CA ALA A 35 10.57 8.07 -9.48
C ALA A 35 11.63 8.59 -10.47
N LEU A 36 11.47 8.34 -11.76
CA LEU A 36 12.35 8.89 -12.81
C LEU A 36 12.24 10.41 -12.91
N SER A 37 11.00 10.90 -12.96
CA SER A 37 10.69 12.33 -13.14
C SER A 37 11.11 13.18 -11.95
N ILE A 38 11.01 12.62 -10.73
CA ILE A 38 11.32 13.31 -9.48
C ILE A 38 12.78 13.09 -9.08
N GLY A 39 13.31 11.88 -9.26
CA GLY A 39 14.68 11.51 -8.85
C GLY A 39 15.73 12.42 -9.48
N THR A 40 15.57 12.73 -10.77
CA THR A 40 16.48 13.64 -11.50
C THR A 40 16.46 15.08 -10.99
N ARG A 41 15.42 15.49 -10.26
CA ARG A 41 15.32 16.81 -9.62
C ARG A 41 15.81 16.83 -8.18
N ILE A 42 15.75 15.70 -7.48
CA ILE A 42 16.12 15.60 -6.06
C ILE A 42 17.62 15.28 -5.91
N PHE A 43 18.16 14.38 -6.72
CA PHE A 43 19.54 13.92 -6.56
C PHE A 43 20.49 14.66 -7.50
N PRO A 44 21.61 15.23 -7.00
CA PRO A 44 22.64 15.80 -7.84
C PRO A 44 23.36 14.72 -8.66
N THR A 45 23.96 15.10 -9.79
CA THR A 45 24.61 14.16 -10.73
C THR A 45 25.74 13.32 -10.11
N ASN A 46 26.43 13.85 -9.09
CA ASN A 46 27.46 13.11 -8.35
C ASN A 46 26.90 11.96 -7.49
N GLN A 47 25.59 11.92 -7.24
CA GLN A 47 24.89 10.94 -6.41
C GLN A 47 24.15 9.88 -7.23
N TRP A 48 24.69 9.54 -8.41
CA TRP A 48 24.07 8.59 -9.33
C TRP A 48 23.73 7.22 -8.74
N PRO A 49 24.49 6.62 -7.78
CA PRO A 49 24.13 5.31 -7.23
C PRO A 49 22.86 5.41 -6.35
N GLN A 50 22.69 6.52 -5.64
CA GLN A 50 21.52 6.77 -4.79
C GLN A 50 20.27 7.04 -5.65
N LEU A 51 20.44 7.73 -6.78
CA LEU A 51 19.40 7.91 -7.78
C LEU A 51 18.92 6.55 -8.34
N VAL A 52 19.84 5.67 -8.73
CA VAL A 52 19.49 4.33 -9.23
C VAL A 52 18.80 3.49 -8.15
N ALA A 53 19.31 3.52 -6.92
CA ALA A 53 18.68 2.84 -5.80
C ALA A 53 17.25 3.35 -5.58
N PHE A 54 17.03 4.67 -5.59
CA PHE A 54 15.70 5.29 -5.46
C PHE A 54 14.74 4.83 -6.56
N MET A 55 15.20 4.80 -7.82
CA MET A 55 14.38 4.35 -8.95
C MET A 55 13.93 2.90 -8.83
N ILE A 56 14.75 2.02 -8.25
CA ILE A 56 14.44 0.59 -8.09
C ILE A 56 13.61 0.35 -6.82
N LEU A 57 13.99 0.98 -5.71
CA LEU A 57 13.33 0.81 -4.40
C LEU A 57 11.91 1.33 -4.40
N THR A 58 11.63 2.45 -5.07
CA THR A 58 10.30 3.07 -5.09
C THR A 58 9.22 2.13 -5.64
N PRO A 59 9.34 1.58 -6.87
CA PRO A 59 8.36 0.64 -7.39
C PRO A 59 8.33 -0.69 -6.63
N LEU A 60 9.47 -1.16 -6.07
CA LEU A 60 9.48 -2.35 -5.21
C LEU A 60 8.66 -2.14 -3.93
N MET A 61 8.76 -0.96 -3.31
CA MET A 61 7.95 -0.61 -2.14
C MET A 61 6.47 -0.49 -2.50
N CYS A 62 6.14 0.13 -3.63
CA CYS A 62 4.77 0.19 -4.12
C CYS A 62 4.19 -1.20 -4.42
N LEU A 63 4.99 -2.09 -5.02
CA LEU A 63 4.61 -3.49 -5.24
C LEU A 63 4.33 -4.19 -3.90
N TYR A 64 5.23 -4.04 -2.92
CA TYR A 64 5.04 -4.60 -1.59
C TYR A 64 3.73 -4.12 -0.93
N LEU A 65 3.38 -2.83 -1.05
CA LEU A 65 2.16 -2.27 -0.47
C LEU A 65 0.88 -2.87 -1.06
N VAL A 66 0.92 -3.24 -2.33
CA VAL A 66 -0.19 -3.80 -3.08
C VAL A 66 -0.33 -5.31 -2.87
N LEU A 67 0.76 -6.02 -2.59
CA LEU A 67 0.73 -7.46 -2.35
C LEU A 67 -0.25 -7.84 -1.22
N PRO A 68 -0.94 -8.99 -1.37
CA PRO A 68 -1.84 -9.48 -0.34
C PRO A 68 -1.04 -9.89 0.90
N THR A 69 -1.57 -9.53 2.06
CA THR A 69 -1.14 -10.02 3.36
C THR A 69 -1.89 -11.32 3.68
N ASN A 70 -1.39 -12.11 4.63
CA ASN A 70 -2.00 -13.40 5.03
C ASN A 70 -3.47 -13.26 5.52
N GLY A 71 -3.95 -12.04 5.78
CA GLY A 71 -5.33 -11.73 6.14
C GLY A 71 -6.26 -11.34 4.97
N GLY A 72 -5.87 -11.60 3.72
CA GLY A 72 -6.71 -11.36 2.52
C GLY A 72 -6.88 -9.89 2.12
N LYS A 73 -6.17 -8.96 2.77
CA LYS A 73 -6.12 -7.52 2.43
C LYS A 73 -4.72 -7.15 1.94
N LYS A 74 -4.57 -6.00 1.27
CA LYS A 74 -3.27 -5.48 0.84
C LYS A 74 -2.41 -5.07 2.03
N ASN A 75 -1.08 -5.14 1.92
CA ASN A 75 -0.14 -4.80 3.00
C ASN A 75 -0.32 -3.38 3.54
N TRP A 76 -0.69 -2.41 2.69
CA TRP A 76 -0.96 -1.04 3.15
C TRP A 76 -2.06 -0.96 4.22
N HIS A 77 -3.09 -1.82 4.15
CA HIS A 77 -4.16 -1.86 5.15
C HIS A 77 -3.62 -2.31 6.51
N SER A 78 -2.73 -3.29 6.53
CA SER A 78 -2.08 -3.76 7.75
C SER A 78 -1.21 -2.66 8.36
N MET A 79 -0.44 -1.94 7.54
CA MET A 79 0.33 -0.76 8.00
C MET A 79 -0.59 0.33 8.57
N PHE A 80 -1.67 0.66 7.85
CA PHE A 80 -2.64 1.65 8.33
C PHE A 80 -3.25 1.26 9.68
N LEU A 81 -3.64 -0.01 9.85
CA LEU A 81 -4.15 -0.53 11.11
C LEU A 81 -3.10 -0.48 12.23
N PHE A 82 -1.85 -0.83 11.92
CA PHE A 82 -0.73 -0.74 12.86
C PHE A 82 -0.58 0.70 13.37
N PHE A 83 -0.45 1.69 12.48
CA PHE A 83 -0.31 3.09 12.88
C PHE A 83 -1.54 3.65 13.59
N ARG A 84 -2.75 3.28 13.15
CA ARG A 84 -4.01 3.68 13.80
C ARG A 84 -4.12 3.13 15.22
N ARG A 85 -3.74 1.88 15.46
CA ARG A 85 -3.82 1.23 16.79
C ARG A 85 -2.69 1.70 17.72
N ARG A 86 -1.49 1.97 17.19
CA ARG A 86 -0.31 2.33 17.98
C ARG A 86 -0.45 3.68 18.70
N ARG A 87 -1.27 4.61 18.21
CA ARG A 87 -1.43 5.94 18.85
C ARG A 87 -2.18 5.96 20.20
N LYS A 88 -2.67 4.83 20.73
CA LYS A 88 -3.55 4.83 21.92
C LYS A 88 -3.12 3.99 23.12
N ARG A 89 -1.93 3.39 23.12
CA ARG A 89 -1.47 2.58 24.26
C ARG A 89 0.03 2.73 24.48
N TYR A 90 0.42 3.81 25.13
CA TYR A 90 1.68 3.84 25.88
C TYR A 90 1.44 3.05 27.16
N ILE A 91 1.85 1.78 27.17
CA ILE A 91 1.93 1.01 28.41
C ILE A 91 3.20 1.53 29.09
N SER A 92 3.05 2.23 30.21
CA SER A 92 4.21 2.59 31.01
C SER A 92 4.93 1.31 31.41
N LEU A 93 6.23 1.21 31.12
CA LEU A 93 7.08 0.10 31.56
C LEU A 93 7.11 -0.03 33.10
N ASN A 94 6.69 1.02 33.80
CA ASN A 94 6.58 1.08 35.25
C ASN A 94 5.13 0.85 35.69
N TYR A 95 4.56 -0.32 35.39
CA TYR A 95 3.34 -0.76 36.05
C TYR A 95 3.69 -1.18 37.48
N GLN A 96 3.74 -0.22 38.40
CA GLN A 96 3.78 -0.53 39.83
C GLN A 96 2.42 -1.10 40.22
N ARG A 97 2.31 -2.42 40.16
CA ARG A 97 1.22 -3.17 40.78
C ARG A 97 1.28 -2.86 42.27
N ARG A 98 0.43 -1.95 42.77
CA ARG A 98 0.22 -1.77 44.20
C ARG A 98 -0.31 -3.09 44.75
N GLU A 99 0.58 -3.86 45.35
CA GLU A 99 0.23 -4.96 46.24
C GLU A 99 -0.26 -4.30 47.54
N ASN A 100 -1.58 -4.19 47.69
CA ASN A 100 -2.17 -3.80 48.97
C ASN A 100 -1.94 -4.97 49.93
N ARG A 101 -1.02 -4.76 50.89
CA ARG A 101 -1.01 -5.50 52.16
C ARG A 101 -2.11 -4.97 53.07
#